data_AF-A0A7C4Y1G9-F1
#
_entry.id   AF-A0A7C4Y1G9-F1
#
_cell.length_a   1.000
_cell.length_b   1.000
_cell.length_c   1.000
_cell.angle_alpha   90.00
_cell.angle_beta   90.00
_cell.angle_gamma   90.00
#
_symmetry.space_group_name_H-M   'P 1'
#
loop_
_entity.id
_entity.type
_entity.pdbx_description
1 polymer ?
#
loop_
_entity_poly.entity_id
_entity_poly.type
_entity_poly.pdbx_seq_one_letter_code
_entity_poly.pdbx_strand_id
1 'polypeptide(L)'
;MKYISLLAGVIIALILYFINPFNVPEHSARVLAVGGLMVTWWVTEALPMPVVALLPLILFPLFEISSIKDTSKLYGNEVIFLFMGGFMLGLAIEKWNLHRRIALSIVNVTGTSSNRIVLGFILATGLLSMWLSNTATTMMMFPIAMSVILVMKDNGDEKGNYANFNLCLMLAIAYASNFGGISTIIGTPPNVQFVNYFEKKYGNIDFTDWMLICTPLALLLMLALYFVSTRILFPSHIKRSEAAHQHIQDELKKLGKLSVSEKRVLIIFISTAILWIFKDLINKGQSIFKLDDNMIAIMGAVALFMCPAGKKQPLVERENKEEEKPEMLLEWDDTKKMAWGILLLFGGGIALADAMEKAGLIQQLGAWMGQYAGSGIILVLIVVVISIFISEVMSNVAQVIVFAPVVCSLAEYVGMNPLILGLPMTLAASCASMLPMGTPPNAIAFASGHIKLKHMIKAGLVMNLIAVVLITLFTWYVVPLIIKL
;
A
#
# COMPACT_ATOMS: atom_id res chain seq x y z
N MET A 1 -5.12 24.67 -14.52
CA MET A 1 -4.06 24.07 -13.70
C MET A 1 -3.22 23.05 -14.47
N LYS A 2 -3.79 22.01 -15.11
CA LYS A 2 -3.01 20.98 -15.84
C LYS A 2 -1.94 21.50 -16.82
N TYR A 3 -2.27 22.46 -17.69
CA TYR A 3 -1.29 23.04 -18.62
C TYR A 3 -0.18 23.82 -17.93
N ILE A 4 -0.47 24.46 -16.80
CA ILE A 4 0.52 25.18 -15.99
C ILE A 4 1.49 24.18 -15.37
N SER A 5 0.99 23.07 -14.81
CA SER A 5 1.81 22.00 -14.25
C SER A 5 2.71 21.33 -15.31
N LEU A 6 2.18 21.11 -16.52
CA LEU A 6 2.94 20.60 -17.65
C LEU A 6 4.10 21.55 -18.01
N LEU A 7 3.78 22.82 -18.22
CA LEU A 7 4.76 23.86 -18.56
C LEU A 7 5.80 24.02 -17.45
N ALA A 8 5.38 23.99 -16.19
CA ALA A 8 6.27 24.10 -15.03
C ALA A 8 7.33 23.00 -15.02
N GLY A 9 6.95 21.74 -15.29
CA GLY A 9 7.92 20.64 -15.38
C GLY A 9 8.94 20.84 -16.51
N VAL A 10 8.49 21.30 -17.69
CA VAL A 10 9.40 21.60 -18.81
C VAL A 10 10.33 22.75 -18.47
N ILE A 11 9.82 23.82 -17.86
CA ILE A 11 10.63 24.97 -17.42
C ILE A 11 11.68 24.52 -16.40
N ILE A 12 11.30 23.72 -15.40
CA ILE A 12 12.23 23.19 -14.39
C ILE A 12 13.32 22.35 -15.07
N ALA A 13 12.96 21.48 -16.02
CA ALA A 13 13.94 20.69 -16.77
C ALA A 13 14.93 21.58 -17.55
N LEU A 14 14.43 22.61 -18.23
CA LEU A 14 15.25 23.57 -18.97
C LEU A 14 16.18 24.35 -18.03
N ILE A 15 15.69 24.77 -16.87
CA ILE A 15 16.50 25.44 -15.84
C ILE A 15 17.61 24.51 -15.36
N LEU A 16 17.27 23.27 -14.98
CA LEU A 16 18.24 22.31 -14.46
C LEU A 16 19.33 21.96 -15.48
N TYR A 17 18.99 21.93 -16.77
CA TYR A 17 19.95 21.67 -17.85
C TYR A 17 20.79 22.91 -18.22
N PHE A 18 20.14 24.03 -18.60
CA PHE A 18 20.83 25.20 -19.17
C PHE A 18 21.46 26.12 -18.13
N ILE A 19 20.82 26.30 -16.97
CA ILE A 19 21.39 27.12 -15.89
C ILE A 19 22.38 26.28 -15.08
N ASN A 20 22.15 24.97 -14.96
CA ASN A 20 22.97 24.04 -14.18
C ASN A 20 23.33 24.61 -12.80
N PRO A 21 22.32 24.90 -11.94
CA PRO A 21 22.54 25.63 -10.68
C PRO A 21 23.46 24.89 -9.70
N PHE A 22 23.62 23.58 -9.88
CA PHE A 22 24.49 22.74 -9.05
C PHE A 22 25.88 22.52 -9.66
N ASN A 23 26.16 23.11 -10.83
CA ASN A 23 27.42 23.01 -11.55
C ASN A 23 27.91 21.56 -11.74
N VAL A 24 26.97 20.64 -12.05
CA VAL A 24 27.26 19.21 -12.24
C VAL A 24 27.74 18.94 -13.67
N PRO A 25 28.45 17.83 -13.93
CA PRO A 25 28.85 17.44 -15.28
C PRO A 25 27.66 17.36 -16.24
N GLU A 26 27.88 17.57 -17.54
CA GLU A 26 26.81 17.65 -18.53
C GLU A 26 25.90 16.42 -18.53
N HIS A 27 26.46 15.21 -18.47
CA HIS A 27 25.69 13.98 -18.37
C HIS A 27 24.77 13.98 -17.13
N SER A 28 25.28 14.39 -15.97
CA SER A 28 24.50 14.52 -14.74
C SER A 28 23.44 15.62 -14.83
N ALA A 29 23.70 16.72 -15.54
CA ALA A 29 22.72 17.77 -15.81
C ALA A 29 21.54 17.25 -16.67
N ARG A 30 21.82 16.40 -17.68
CA ARG A 30 20.78 15.74 -18.49
C ARG A 30 19.90 14.84 -17.63
N VAL A 31 20.51 14.02 -16.77
CA VAL A 31 19.78 13.16 -15.82
C VAL A 31 18.94 13.99 -14.86
N LEU A 32 19.51 15.06 -14.29
CA LEU A 32 18.83 15.94 -13.35
C LEU A 32 17.65 16.66 -13.99
N ALA A 33 17.77 17.07 -15.25
CA ALA A 33 16.68 17.69 -16.00
C ALA A 33 15.51 16.72 -16.22
N VAL A 34 15.78 15.47 -16.63
CA VAL A 34 14.74 14.45 -16.78
C VAL A 34 14.12 14.09 -15.42
N GLY A 35 14.95 13.97 -14.38
CA GLY A 35 14.47 13.74 -13.01
C GLY A 35 13.58 14.87 -12.51
N GLY A 36 14.01 16.12 -12.64
CA GLY A 36 13.23 17.29 -12.25
C GLY A 36 11.90 17.40 -13.00
N LEU A 37 11.88 17.06 -14.29
CA LEU A 37 10.65 16.94 -15.09
C LEU A 37 9.69 15.91 -14.47
N MET A 38 10.18 14.69 -14.27
CA MET A 38 9.39 13.57 -13.75
C MET A 38 8.85 13.85 -12.35
N VAL A 39 9.70 14.34 -11.44
CA VAL A 39 9.33 14.71 -10.08
C VAL A 39 8.27 15.80 -10.09
N THR A 40 8.47 16.86 -10.90
CA THR A 40 7.47 17.93 -10.99
C THR A 40 6.12 17.38 -11.45
N TRP A 41 6.10 16.55 -12.49
CA TRP A 41 4.85 16.00 -13.02
C TRP A 41 4.19 14.97 -12.11
N TRP A 42 4.96 14.19 -11.33
CA TRP A 42 4.40 13.31 -10.31
C TRP A 42 3.80 14.09 -9.13
N VAL A 43 4.51 15.10 -8.62
CA VAL A 43 4.05 15.90 -7.47
C VAL A 43 2.84 16.75 -7.83
N THR A 44 2.81 17.31 -9.03
CA THR A 44 1.70 18.15 -9.51
C THR A 44 0.57 17.37 -10.19
N GLU A 45 0.71 16.04 -10.31
CA GLU A 45 -0.18 15.15 -11.07
C GLU A 45 -0.53 15.70 -12.46
N ALA A 46 0.46 16.29 -13.16
CA ALA A 46 0.25 16.92 -14.48
C ALA A 46 -0.23 15.91 -15.53
N LEU A 47 0.21 14.66 -15.40
CA LEU A 47 -0.18 13.48 -16.18
C LEU A 47 -0.39 12.29 -15.24
N PRO A 48 -1.12 11.24 -15.66
CA PRO A 48 -1.19 10.00 -14.89
C PRO A 48 0.22 9.49 -14.58
N MET A 49 0.49 9.11 -13.32
CA MET A 49 1.81 8.64 -12.88
C MET A 49 2.45 7.58 -13.79
N PRO A 50 1.70 6.57 -14.33
CA PRO A 50 2.27 5.58 -15.23
C PRO A 50 2.73 6.16 -16.57
N VAL A 51 2.11 7.23 -17.05
CA VAL A 51 2.50 7.91 -18.29
C VAL A 51 3.82 8.65 -18.09
N VAL A 52 3.96 9.36 -16.96
CA VAL A 52 5.23 9.99 -16.58
C VAL A 52 6.33 8.93 -16.40
N ALA A 53 5.96 7.78 -15.84
CA ALA A 53 6.88 6.68 -15.65
C ALA A 53 7.41 6.09 -16.97
N LEU A 54 6.76 6.29 -18.13
CA LEU A 54 7.28 5.85 -19.43
C LEU A 54 8.30 6.82 -20.05
N LEU A 55 8.42 8.04 -19.52
CA LEU A 55 9.34 9.05 -20.07
C LEU A 55 10.80 8.61 -20.16
N PRO A 56 11.37 7.85 -19.20
CA PRO A 56 12.74 7.34 -19.32
C PRO A 56 12.98 6.56 -20.62
N LEU A 57 12.00 5.79 -21.10
CA LEU A 57 12.13 5.01 -22.35
C LEU A 57 12.26 5.90 -23.59
N ILE A 58 11.82 7.15 -23.51
CA ILE A 58 11.87 8.12 -24.60
C ILE A 58 13.06 9.07 -24.41
N LEU A 59 13.16 9.67 -23.23
CA LEU A 59 14.08 10.76 -22.94
C LEU A 59 15.50 10.27 -22.68
N PHE A 60 15.70 9.09 -22.07
CA PHE A 60 17.06 8.61 -21.82
C PHE A 60 17.83 8.30 -23.10
N PRO A 61 17.24 7.63 -24.12
CA PRO A 61 17.93 7.45 -25.39
C PRO A 61 18.12 8.78 -26.13
N LEU A 62 17.13 9.67 -26.08
CA LEU A 62 17.19 10.97 -26.77
C LEU A 62 18.29 11.89 -26.23
N PHE A 63 18.53 11.86 -24.93
CA PHE A 63 19.57 12.65 -24.26
C PHE A 63 20.85 11.86 -24.00
N GLU A 64 21.00 10.67 -24.59
CA GLU A 64 22.18 9.80 -24.45
C GLU A 64 22.53 9.45 -22.98
N ILE A 65 21.52 9.38 -22.11
CA ILE A 65 21.66 8.96 -20.70
C ILE A 65 21.81 7.43 -20.62
N SER A 66 20.97 6.72 -21.37
CA SER A 66 20.99 5.25 -21.42
C SER A 66 20.29 4.76 -22.67
N SER A 67 20.67 3.57 -23.14
CA SER A 67 20.04 2.94 -24.29
C SER A 67 18.60 2.51 -23.95
N ILE A 68 17.72 2.43 -24.96
CA ILE A 68 16.37 1.90 -24.77
C ILE A 68 16.40 0.46 -24.25
N LYS A 69 17.35 -0.35 -24.72
CA LYS A 69 17.54 -1.75 -24.32
C LYS A 69 17.87 -1.88 -22.83
N ASP A 70 18.74 -1.01 -22.32
CA ASP A 70 19.12 -1.07 -20.90
C ASP A 70 18.04 -0.45 -20.02
N THR A 71 17.40 0.62 -20.48
CA THR A 71 16.28 1.25 -19.78
C THR A 71 15.09 0.30 -19.68
N SER A 72 14.74 -0.43 -20.76
CA SER A 72 13.58 -1.34 -20.78
C SER A 72 13.74 -2.56 -19.87
N LYS A 73 14.98 -3.03 -19.63
CA LYS A 73 15.23 -4.12 -18.66
C LYS A 73 14.72 -3.78 -17.26
N LEU A 74 14.75 -2.50 -16.88
CA LEU A 74 14.30 -2.05 -15.56
C LEU A 74 12.78 -2.19 -15.39
N TYR A 75 12.00 -2.20 -16.47
CA TYR A 75 10.55 -2.45 -16.45
C TYR A 75 10.21 -3.94 -16.38
N GLY A 76 11.19 -4.83 -16.54
CA GLY A 76 11.08 -6.28 -16.38
C GLY A 76 11.77 -6.80 -15.12
N ASN A 77 11.95 -5.94 -14.11
CA ASN A 77 12.56 -6.33 -12.84
C ASN A 77 11.70 -7.39 -12.11
N GLU A 78 12.36 -8.35 -11.46
CA GLU A 78 11.72 -9.50 -10.80
C GLU A 78 10.66 -9.11 -9.76
N VAL A 79 10.91 -8.03 -9.01
CA VAL A 79 10.02 -7.47 -8.00
C VAL A 79 8.67 -7.13 -8.61
N ILE A 80 8.61 -6.65 -9.86
CA ILE A 80 7.33 -6.35 -10.55
C ILE A 80 6.45 -7.61 -10.69
N PHE A 81 7.05 -8.79 -10.87
CA PHE A 81 6.33 -10.06 -10.98
C PHE A 81 5.79 -10.55 -9.63
N LEU A 82 6.47 -10.28 -8.52
CA LEU A 82 5.92 -10.50 -7.17
C LEU A 82 4.59 -9.75 -6.98
N PHE A 83 4.50 -8.49 -7.42
CA PHE A 83 3.24 -7.73 -7.31
C PHE A 83 2.19 -8.15 -8.30
N MET A 84 2.58 -8.50 -9.51
CA MET A 84 1.65 -9.06 -10.48
C MET A 84 0.95 -10.29 -9.89
N GLY A 85 1.71 -11.22 -9.31
CA GLY A 85 1.16 -12.39 -8.62
C GLY A 85 0.27 -12.03 -7.43
N GLY A 86 0.74 -11.10 -6.59
CA GLY A 86 -0.02 -10.58 -5.45
C GLY A 86 -1.36 -9.95 -5.83
N PHE A 87 -1.38 -9.09 -6.86
CA PHE A 87 -2.61 -8.47 -7.36
C PHE A 87 -3.57 -9.51 -7.95
N MET A 88 -3.07 -10.53 -8.65
CA MET A 88 -3.92 -11.61 -9.14
C MET A 88 -4.56 -12.40 -7.98
N LEU A 89 -3.81 -12.70 -6.92
CA LEU A 89 -4.36 -13.33 -5.71
C LEU A 89 -5.47 -12.46 -5.08
N GLY A 90 -5.22 -11.15 -4.97
CA GLY A 90 -6.22 -10.19 -4.50
C GLY A 90 -7.47 -10.15 -5.38
N LEU A 91 -7.31 -10.10 -6.70
CA LEU A 91 -8.43 -10.12 -7.66
C LEU A 91 -9.27 -11.39 -7.55
N ALA A 92 -8.66 -12.55 -7.30
CA ALA A 92 -9.40 -13.79 -7.10
C ALA A 92 -10.23 -13.75 -5.80
N ILE A 93 -9.67 -13.22 -4.71
CA ILE A 93 -10.40 -13.01 -3.44
C ILE A 93 -11.58 -12.06 -3.64
N GLU A 94 -11.41 -11.02 -4.47
CA GLU A 94 -12.48 -10.10 -4.85
C GLU A 94 -13.57 -10.80 -5.67
N LYS A 95 -13.20 -11.42 -6.81
CA LYS A 95 -14.12 -12.05 -7.77
C LYS A 95 -15.08 -13.02 -7.10
N TRP A 96 -14.58 -13.80 -6.14
CA TRP A 96 -15.36 -14.84 -5.46
C TRP A 96 -15.99 -14.40 -4.13
N ASN A 97 -16.02 -13.09 -3.83
CA ASN A 97 -16.61 -12.52 -2.61
C ASN A 97 -16.05 -13.08 -1.29
N LEU A 98 -14.88 -13.72 -1.34
CA LEU A 98 -14.26 -14.32 -0.16
C LEU A 98 -13.90 -13.24 0.88
N HIS A 99 -13.45 -12.06 0.43
CA HIS A 99 -13.22 -10.89 1.27
C HIS A 99 -14.45 -10.51 2.11
N ARG A 100 -15.65 -10.50 1.51
CA ARG A 100 -16.91 -10.13 2.17
C ARG A 100 -17.28 -11.11 3.28
N ARG A 101 -17.09 -12.41 3.02
CA ARG A 101 -17.28 -13.46 4.03
C ARG A 101 -16.31 -13.31 5.20
N ILE A 102 -15.04 -13.05 4.93
CA ILE A 102 -14.01 -12.84 5.96
C ILE A 102 -14.37 -11.62 6.82
N ALA A 103 -14.67 -10.49 6.18
CA ALA A 103 -15.03 -9.26 6.88
C ALA A 103 -16.24 -9.43 7.80
N LEU A 104 -17.36 -9.91 7.26
CA LEU A 104 -18.58 -10.08 8.04
C LEU A 104 -18.40 -11.11 9.18
N SER A 105 -17.61 -12.17 8.96
CA SER A 105 -17.32 -13.17 9.99
C SER A 105 -16.54 -12.56 11.16
N ILE A 106 -15.54 -11.72 10.88
CA ILE A 106 -14.78 -11.02 11.92
C ILE A 106 -15.69 -10.06 12.70
N VAL A 107 -16.47 -9.24 12.00
CA VAL A 107 -17.38 -8.29 12.65
C VAL A 107 -18.42 -9.02 13.52
N ASN A 108 -18.95 -10.15 13.04
CA ASN A 108 -19.90 -10.99 13.79
C ASN A 108 -19.30 -11.52 15.10
N VAL A 109 -18.01 -11.85 15.12
CA VAL A 109 -17.31 -12.37 16.32
C VAL A 109 -16.98 -11.27 17.32
N THR A 110 -16.60 -10.07 16.86
CA THR A 110 -16.17 -8.99 17.76
C THR A 110 -17.26 -8.47 18.69
N GLY A 111 -18.53 -8.60 18.31
CA GLY A 111 -19.70 -8.28 19.14
C GLY A 111 -20.50 -7.07 18.65
N THR A 112 -21.42 -6.61 19.51
CA THR A 112 -22.60 -5.82 19.09
C THR A 112 -22.70 -4.43 19.71
N SER A 113 -21.71 -4.04 20.52
CA SER A 113 -21.58 -2.66 20.98
C SER A 113 -20.89 -1.82 19.92
N SER A 114 -21.15 -0.51 19.90
CA SER A 114 -20.53 0.41 18.94
C SER A 114 -18.99 0.28 18.87
N ASN A 115 -18.32 0.26 20.03
CA ASN A 115 -16.86 0.09 20.07
C ASN A 115 -16.43 -1.27 19.53
N ARG A 116 -17.16 -2.34 19.84
CA ARG A 116 -16.85 -3.69 19.34
C ARG A 116 -17.05 -3.79 17.82
N ILE A 117 -18.08 -3.15 17.28
CA ILE A 117 -18.30 -3.04 15.84
C ILE A 117 -17.12 -2.30 15.20
N VAL A 118 -16.72 -1.14 15.73
CA VAL A 118 -15.56 -0.40 15.22
C VAL A 118 -14.29 -1.26 15.26
N LEU A 119 -14.05 -2.01 16.34
CA LEU A 119 -12.94 -2.95 16.43
C LEU A 119 -13.01 -4.04 15.34
N GLY A 120 -14.18 -4.64 15.13
CA GLY A 120 -14.40 -5.63 14.07
C GLY A 120 -14.07 -5.07 12.68
N PHE A 121 -14.50 -3.84 12.40
CA PHE A 121 -14.18 -3.17 11.14
C PHE A 121 -12.69 -2.82 11.02
N ILE A 122 -12.01 -2.38 12.08
CA ILE A 122 -10.57 -2.14 12.07
C ILE A 122 -9.83 -3.44 11.75
N LEU A 123 -10.14 -4.54 12.45
CA LEU A 123 -9.48 -5.82 12.27
C LEU A 123 -9.74 -6.41 10.88
N ALA A 124 -11.00 -6.39 10.43
CA ALA A 124 -11.37 -6.88 9.11
C ALA A 124 -10.72 -6.06 7.99
N THR A 125 -10.79 -4.73 8.07
CA THR A 125 -10.22 -3.83 7.06
C THR A 125 -8.70 -3.96 7.03
N GLY A 126 -8.05 -3.94 8.19
CA GLY A 126 -6.61 -4.09 8.30
C GLY A 126 -6.13 -5.40 7.70
N LEU A 127 -6.75 -6.54 8.08
CA LEU A 127 -6.40 -7.86 7.56
C LEU A 127 -6.58 -7.96 6.05
N LEU A 128 -7.69 -7.45 5.52
CA LEU A 128 -7.94 -7.46 4.07
C LEU A 128 -6.91 -6.60 3.33
N SER A 129 -6.58 -5.43 3.86
CA SER A 129 -5.61 -4.51 3.26
C SER A 129 -4.16 -5.02 3.31
N MET A 130 -3.86 -6.05 4.10
CA MET A 130 -2.56 -6.72 4.03
C MET A 130 -2.32 -7.42 2.69
N TRP A 131 -3.38 -7.73 1.93
CA TRP A 131 -3.30 -8.54 0.71
C TRP A 131 -3.96 -7.88 -0.49
N LEU A 132 -4.95 -7.03 -0.23
CA LEU A 132 -5.67 -6.23 -1.21
C LEU A 132 -5.16 -4.80 -1.15
N SER A 133 -5.32 -4.04 -2.23
CA SER A 133 -4.96 -2.62 -2.20
C SER A 133 -5.81 -1.86 -1.18
N ASN A 134 -5.22 -0.83 -0.55
CA ASN A 134 -5.91 0.02 0.42
C ASN A 134 -7.24 0.55 -0.14
N THR A 135 -7.21 1.08 -1.38
CA THR A 135 -8.38 1.64 -2.06
C THR A 135 -9.48 0.60 -2.26
N ALA A 136 -9.14 -0.58 -2.79
CA ALA A 136 -10.11 -1.66 -3.01
C ALA A 136 -10.74 -2.10 -1.68
N THR A 137 -9.91 -2.27 -0.64
CA THR A 137 -10.38 -2.65 0.68
C THR A 137 -11.35 -1.63 1.26
N THR A 138 -11.04 -0.32 1.19
CA THR A 138 -11.97 0.73 1.65
C THR A 138 -13.28 0.70 0.86
N MET A 139 -13.22 0.60 -0.48
CA MET A 139 -14.42 0.55 -1.33
C MET A 139 -15.31 -0.64 -1.00
N MET A 140 -14.75 -1.80 -0.65
CA MET A 140 -15.49 -3.00 -0.26
C MET A 140 -16.11 -2.87 1.13
N MET A 141 -15.37 -2.30 2.08
CA MET A 141 -15.82 -2.15 3.46
C MET A 141 -16.86 -1.02 3.61
N PHE A 142 -16.82 -0.02 2.74
CA PHE A 142 -17.67 1.15 2.79
C PHE A 142 -19.19 0.82 2.73
N PRO A 143 -19.71 0.07 1.74
CA PRO A 143 -21.12 -0.32 1.71
C PRO A 143 -21.57 -1.13 2.92
N ILE A 144 -20.71 -2.02 3.43
CA ILE A 144 -21.00 -2.85 4.62
C ILE A 144 -21.11 -1.96 5.86
N ALA A 145 -20.21 -0.99 5.99
CA ALA A 145 -20.24 -0.04 7.10
C ALA A 145 -21.46 0.88 7.04
N MET A 146 -21.82 1.35 5.84
CA MET A 146 -23.02 2.16 5.63
C MET A 146 -24.30 1.39 5.98
N SER A 147 -24.39 0.11 5.61
CA SER A 147 -25.57 -0.70 5.98
C SER A 147 -25.69 -0.87 7.49
N VAL A 148 -24.58 -1.08 8.20
CA VAL A 148 -24.56 -1.13 9.67
C VAL A 148 -24.92 0.21 10.30
N ILE A 149 -24.41 1.32 9.76
CA ILE A 149 -24.75 2.68 10.23
C ILE A 149 -26.26 2.94 10.14
N LEU A 150 -26.89 2.58 9.01
CA LEU A 150 -28.33 2.77 8.81
C LEU A 150 -29.15 1.94 9.82
N VAL A 151 -28.82 0.65 9.96
CA VAL A 151 -29.52 -0.23 10.92
C VAL A 151 -29.36 0.25 12.36
N MET A 152 -28.17 0.72 12.72
CA MET A 152 -27.89 1.29 14.04
C MET A 152 -28.69 2.55 14.32
N LYS A 153 -28.87 3.42 13.32
CA LYS A 153 -29.63 4.67 13.43
C LYS A 153 -31.13 4.40 13.57
N ASP A 154 -31.67 3.49 12.77
CA ASP A 154 -33.11 3.22 12.72
C ASP A 154 -33.61 2.41 13.93
N ASN A 155 -32.70 1.67 14.58
CA ASN A 155 -33.00 0.81 15.74
C ASN A 155 -32.21 1.25 16.99
N GLY A 156 -31.90 2.55 17.06
CA GLY A 156 -31.00 3.11 18.04
C GLY A 156 -31.61 3.48 19.39
N ASP A 157 -30.80 3.46 20.44
CA ASP A 157 -31.11 4.06 21.74
C ASP A 157 -30.94 5.58 21.65
N GLU A 158 -31.95 6.38 22.00
CA GLU A 158 -31.91 7.86 21.96
C GLU A 158 -30.72 8.46 22.72
N LYS A 159 -30.13 7.74 23.68
CA LYS A 159 -28.98 8.20 24.47
C LYS A 159 -27.63 8.00 23.79
N GLY A 160 -27.59 7.31 22.66
CA GLY A 160 -26.37 7.01 21.90
C GLY A 160 -25.92 8.17 21.01
N ASN A 161 -24.61 8.45 20.97
CA ASN A 161 -24.08 9.42 20.01
C ASN A 161 -23.76 8.74 18.67
N TYR A 162 -24.77 8.65 17.80
CA TYR A 162 -24.65 8.07 16.46
C TYR A 162 -23.75 8.87 15.53
N ALA A 163 -23.66 10.19 15.69
CA ALA A 163 -22.76 11.02 14.89
C ALA A 163 -21.29 10.63 15.14
N ASN A 164 -20.92 10.46 16.41
CA ASN A 164 -19.59 10.00 16.79
C ASN A 164 -19.33 8.56 16.32
N PHE A 165 -20.32 7.67 16.40
CA PHE A 165 -20.18 6.30 15.90
C PHE A 165 -19.94 6.27 14.38
N ASN A 166 -20.75 6.98 13.59
CA ASN A 166 -20.62 7.02 12.13
C ASN A 166 -19.26 7.59 11.72
N LEU A 167 -18.86 8.69 12.36
CA LEU A 167 -17.54 9.31 12.15
C LEU A 167 -16.40 8.34 12.50
N CYS A 168 -16.47 7.70 13.67
CA CYS A 168 -15.50 6.68 14.08
C CYS A 168 -15.39 5.56 13.07
N LEU A 169 -16.51 4.99 12.64
CA LEU A 169 -16.52 3.83 11.76
C LEU A 169 -15.92 4.16 10.39
N MET A 170 -16.26 5.32 9.81
CA MET A 170 -15.71 5.74 8.52
C MET A 170 -14.21 6.04 8.61
N LEU A 171 -13.75 6.75 9.65
CA LEU A 171 -12.32 7.01 9.88
C LEU A 171 -11.55 5.72 10.16
N ALA A 172 -12.14 4.81 10.94
CA ALA A 172 -11.55 3.52 11.28
C ALA A 172 -11.27 2.69 10.03
N ILE A 173 -12.19 2.65 9.06
CA ILE A 173 -11.97 1.92 7.81
C ILE A 173 -10.85 2.57 7.00
N ALA A 174 -10.88 3.89 6.79
CA ALA A 174 -9.85 4.58 6.01
C ALA A 174 -8.44 4.37 6.60
N TYR A 175 -8.28 4.61 7.90
CA TYR A 175 -6.98 4.50 8.56
C TYR A 175 -6.55 3.04 8.74
N ALA A 176 -7.47 2.11 9.03
CA ALA A 176 -7.13 0.69 9.12
C ALA A 176 -6.71 0.11 7.76
N SER A 177 -7.27 0.57 6.63
CA SER A 177 -6.73 0.17 5.31
C SER A 177 -5.30 0.67 5.10
N ASN A 178 -5.01 1.92 5.46
CA ASN A 178 -3.65 2.45 5.33
C ASN A 178 -2.65 1.70 6.23
N PHE A 179 -2.97 1.50 7.50
CA PHE A 179 -2.10 0.77 8.44
C PHE A 179 -2.02 -0.72 8.11
N GLY A 180 -3.10 -1.36 7.67
CA GLY A 180 -3.08 -2.75 7.25
C GLY A 180 -2.15 -2.97 6.05
N GLY A 181 -2.16 -2.04 5.10
CA GLY A 181 -1.33 -2.11 3.90
C GLY A 181 0.18 -2.11 4.16
N ILE A 182 0.64 -1.59 5.31
CA ILE A 182 2.08 -1.59 5.62
C ILE A 182 2.61 -2.98 6.01
N SER A 183 1.73 -3.90 6.42
CA SER A 183 2.10 -5.17 7.06
C SER A 183 2.88 -6.12 6.14
N THR A 184 2.53 -6.16 4.85
CA THR A 184 3.19 -7.01 3.84
C THR A 184 3.75 -6.15 2.71
N ILE A 185 4.68 -6.71 1.92
CA ILE A 185 5.24 -5.98 0.78
C ILE A 185 4.14 -5.63 -0.25
N ILE A 186 3.18 -6.53 -0.47
CA ILE A 186 2.14 -6.39 -1.52
C ILE A 186 0.99 -5.47 -1.10
N GLY A 187 0.79 -5.24 0.21
CA GLY A 187 -0.35 -4.49 0.73
C GLY A 187 -0.46 -3.06 0.17
N THR A 188 0.67 -2.37 -0.02
CA THR A 188 0.67 -1.00 -0.53
C THR A 188 1.84 -0.71 -1.49
N PRO A 189 1.63 0.03 -2.60
CA PRO A 189 2.66 0.34 -3.60
C PRO A 189 3.94 1.04 -3.08
N PRO A 190 3.93 1.89 -2.04
CA PRO A 190 5.14 2.43 -1.43
C PRO A 190 6.10 1.34 -0.91
N ASN A 191 5.58 0.29 -0.27
CA ASN A 191 6.40 -0.82 0.23
C ASN A 191 7.15 -1.50 -0.91
N VAL A 192 6.42 -1.78 -1.97
CA VAL A 192 6.94 -2.32 -3.21
C VAL A 192 8.08 -1.48 -3.77
N GLN A 193 7.83 -0.18 -3.91
CA GLN A 193 8.79 0.71 -4.52
C GLN A 193 10.08 0.77 -3.70
N PHE A 194 9.96 0.75 -2.37
CA PHE A 194 11.13 0.73 -1.50
C PHE A 194 11.90 -0.58 -1.60
N VAL A 195 11.22 -1.73 -1.51
CA VAL A 195 11.85 -3.04 -1.69
C VAL A 195 12.57 -3.08 -3.03
N ASN A 196 11.89 -2.70 -4.12
CA ASN A 196 12.47 -2.67 -5.45
C ASN A 196 13.77 -1.85 -5.53
N TYR A 197 13.75 -0.63 -4.99
CA TYR A 197 14.94 0.21 -4.92
C TYR A 197 16.04 -0.44 -4.08
N PHE A 198 15.68 -1.01 -2.93
CA PHE A 198 16.62 -1.57 -1.97
C PHE A 198 17.29 -2.85 -2.51
N GLU A 199 16.55 -3.78 -3.11
CA GLU A 199 17.09 -5.02 -3.66
C GLU A 199 18.15 -4.77 -4.71
N LYS A 200 17.90 -3.78 -5.57
CA LYS A 200 18.82 -3.40 -6.63
C LYS A 200 20.18 -2.93 -6.12
N LYS A 201 20.24 -2.27 -4.95
CA LYS A 201 21.45 -1.61 -4.45
C LYS A 201 22.10 -2.33 -3.25
N TYR A 202 21.29 -2.88 -2.36
CA TYR A 202 21.71 -3.39 -1.06
C TYR A 202 21.47 -4.89 -0.87
N GLY A 203 20.69 -5.52 -1.75
CA GLY A 203 20.32 -6.93 -1.67
C GLY A 203 18.88 -7.14 -1.19
N ASN A 204 18.42 -8.38 -1.26
CA ASN A 204 16.99 -8.71 -1.18
C ASN A 204 16.39 -8.48 0.20
N ILE A 205 15.15 -7.99 0.23
CA ILE A 205 14.33 -7.94 1.45
C ILE A 205 13.27 -9.03 1.33
N ASP A 206 13.50 -10.13 2.03
CA ASP A 206 12.60 -11.28 1.99
C ASP A 206 11.20 -10.91 2.46
N PHE A 207 10.18 -11.49 1.81
CA PHE A 207 8.77 -11.28 2.19
C PHE A 207 8.50 -11.55 3.67
N THR A 208 9.12 -12.61 4.21
CA THR A 208 8.98 -13.00 5.62
C THR A 208 9.60 -11.97 6.57
N ASP A 209 10.77 -11.44 6.25
CA ASP A 209 11.45 -10.43 7.07
C ASP A 209 10.64 -9.15 7.13
N TRP A 210 10.11 -8.69 5.99
CA TRP A 210 9.20 -7.55 5.95
C TRP A 210 7.99 -7.79 6.85
N MET A 211 7.35 -8.96 6.72
CA MET A 211 6.14 -9.28 7.46
C MET A 211 6.38 -9.36 8.97
N LEU A 212 7.49 -9.96 9.40
CA LEU A 212 7.88 -10.06 10.81
C LEU A 212 8.13 -8.69 11.45
N ILE A 213 8.64 -7.73 10.68
CA ILE A 213 8.89 -6.37 11.14
C ILE A 213 7.62 -5.52 11.10
N CYS A 214 6.93 -5.49 9.96
CA CYS A 214 5.89 -4.49 9.72
C CYS A 214 4.53 -4.88 10.27
N THR A 215 4.21 -6.18 10.37
CA THR A 215 2.90 -6.64 10.89
C THR A 215 2.69 -6.27 12.37
N PRO A 216 3.67 -6.49 13.28
CA PRO A 216 3.52 -6.05 14.67
C PRO A 216 3.30 -4.54 14.79
N LEU A 217 4.02 -3.73 14.01
CA LEU A 217 3.84 -2.28 13.99
C LEU A 217 2.45 -1.88 13.47
N ALA A 218 1.99 -2.51 12.39
CA ALA A 218 0.64 -2.29 11.86
C ALA A 218 -0.45 -2.60 12.90
N LEU A 219 -0.29 -3.71 13.64
CA LEU A 219 -1.19 -4.08 14.74
C LEU A 219 -1.18 -3.02 15.85
N LEU A 220 -0.01 -2.50 16.23
CA LEU A 220 0.09 -1.42 17.21
C LEU A 220 -0.60 -0.13 16.75
N LEU A 221 -0.44 0.24 15.47
CA LEU A 221 -1.12 1.40 14.89
C LEU A 221 -2.64 1.20 14.85
N MET A 222 -3.12 0.01 14.50
CA MET A 222 -4.54 -0.32 14.51
C MET A 222 -5.14 -0.37 15.92
N LEU A 223 -4.38 -0.85 16.91
CA LEU A 223 -4.78 -0.78 18.32
C LEU A 223 -4.86 0.68 18.78
N ALA A 224 -3.85 1.50 18.47
CA ALA A 224 -3.88 2.92 18.77
C ALA A 224 -5.08 3.62 18.11
N LEU A 225 -5.36 3.31 16.84
CA LEU A 225 -6.54 3.78 16.12
C LEU A 225 -7.83 3.45 16.87
N TYR A 226 -8.00 2.20 17.31
CA TYR A 226 -9.17 1.78 18.08
C TYR A 226 -9.32 2.58 19.38
N PHE A 227 -8.26 2.69 20.19
CA PHE A 227 -8.33 3.41 21.46
C PHE A 227 -8.57 4.92 21.27
N VAL A 228 -7.85 5.56 20.35
CA VAL A 228 -7.96 7.00 20.09
C VAL A 228 -9.35 7.35 19.55
N SER A 229 -9.84 6.62 18.55
CA SER A 229 -11.15 6.90 17.96
C SER A 229 -12.28 6.67 18.97
N THR A 230 -12.33 5.49 19.60
CA THR A 230 -13.49 5.07 20.41
C THR A 230 -13.50 5.57 21.85
N ARG A 231 -12.33 5.84 22.45
CA ARG A 231 -12.22 6.23 23.88
C ARG A 231 -11.85 7.69 24.09
N ILE A 232 -11.08 8.30 23.18
CA ILE A 232 -10.51 9.64 23.39
C ILE A 232 -11.25 10.69 22.56
N LEU A 233 -11.31 10.53 21.23
CA LEU A 233 -11.77 11.58 20.34
C LEU A 233 -13.28 11.59 20.13
N PHE A 234 -13.89 10.42 19.92
CA PHE A 234 -15.29 10.32 19.52
C PHE A 234 -16.02 9.17 20.25
N PRO A 235 -16.11 9.21 21.59
CA PRO A 235 -16.87 8.22 22.33
C PRO A 235 -18.36 8.28 21.95
N SER A 236 -18.96 7.13 21.67
CA SER A 236 -20.35 7.01 21.21
C SER A 236 -21.32 6.55 22.32
N HIS A 237 -20.82 5.84 23.33
CA HIS A 237 -21.57 5.27 24.47
C HIS A 237 -22.74 4.32 24.12
N ILE A 238 -22.83 3.82 22.88
CA ILE A 238 -23.89 2.87 22.48
C ILE A 238 -23.52 1.45 22.95
N LYS A 239 -24.30 0.93 23.91
CA LYS A 239 -23.97 -0.28 24.67
C LYS A 239 -24.19 -1.59 23.91
N ARG A 240 -25.30 -1.74 23.18
CA ARG A 240 -25.62 -2.97 22.43
C ARG A 240 -26.72 -2.70 21.40
N SER A 241 -26.54 -3.15 20.17
CA SER A 241 -27.60 -3.20 19.16
C SER A 241 -27.78 -4.64 18.69
N GLU A 242 -28.91 -5.24 19.05
CA GLU A 242 -29.26 -6.58 18.55
C GLU A 242 -29.66 -6.55 17.08
N ALA A 243 -30.28 -5.44 16.63
CA ALA A 243 -30.62 -5.23 15.23
C ALA A 243 -29.38 -5.22 14.33
N ALA A 244 -28.30 -4.54 14.73
CA ALA A 244 -27.04 -4.57 13.96
C ALA A 244 -26.44 -5.98 13.89
N HIS A 245 -26.55 -6.75 14.97
CA HIS A 245 -26.07 -8.14 14.98
C HIS A 245 -26.88 -9.03 14.05
N GLN A 246 -28.21 -8.96 14.13
CA GLN A 246 -29.11 -9.71 13.26
C GLN A 246 -28.86 -9.34 11.80
N HIS A 247 -28.71 -8.06 11.48
CA HIS A 247 -28.38 -7.63 10.12
C HIS A 247 -27.08 -8.25 9.60
N ILE A 248 -25.99 -8.25 10.39
CA ILE A 248 -24.72 -8.88 10.01
C ILE A 248 -24.90 -10.40 9.82
N GLN A 249 -25.62 -11.06 10.72
CA GLN A 249 -25.91 -12.49 10.59
C GLN A 249 -26.73 -12.79 9.34
N ASP A 250 -27.69 -11.94 8.99
CA ASP A 250 -28.53 -12.14 7.82
C ASP A 250 -27.75 -11.88 6.53
N GLU A 251 -26.85 -10.89 6.50
CA GLU A 251 -25.89 -10.72 5.40
C GLU A 251 -24.94 -11.92 5.24
N LEU A 252 -24.49 -12.51 6.36
CA LEU A 252 -23.71 -13.76 6.34
C LEU A 252 -24.54 -14.95 5.83
N LYS A 253 -25.81 -15.07 6.24
CA LYS A 253 -26.72 -16.11 5.75
C LYS A 253 -27.01 -15.96 4.26
N LYS A 254 -27.15 -14.73 3.75
CA LYS A 254 -27.33 -14.42 2.32
C LYS A 254 -26.14 -14.91 1.47
N LEU A 255 -24.93 -14.94 2.03
CA LEU A 255 -23.75 -15.51 1.37
C LEU A 255 -23.78 -17.06 1.30
N GLY A 256 -24.69 -17.72 2.04
CA GLY A 256 -24.81 -19.16 2.05
C GLY A 256 -23.58 -19.91 2.56
N LYS A 257 -23.51 -21.21 2.25
CA LYS A 257 -22.35 -22.07 2.57
C LYS A 257 -21.15 -21.69 1.70
N LEU A 258 -19.95 -21.97 2.20
CA LEU A 258 -18.71 -21.69 1.48
C LEU A 258 -18.67 -22.47 0.16
N SER A 259 -18.69 -21.74 -0.94
CA SER A 259 -18.74 -22.25 -2.31
C SER A 259 -17.44 -22.96 -2.67
N VAL A 260 -17.50 -23.80 -3.72
CA VAL A 260 -16.31 -24.52 -4.21
C VAL A 260 -15.24 -23.52 -4.67
N SER A 261 -15.63 -22.43 -5.34
CA SER A 261 -14.72 -21.38 -5.78
C SER A 261 -14.05 -20.69 -4.60
N GLU A 262 -14.81 -20.26 -3.60
CA GLU A 262 -14.25 -19.66 -2.37
C GLU A 262 -13.25 -20.60 -1.69
N LYS A 263 -13.56 -21.90 -1.61
CA LYS A 263 -12.64 -22.91 -1.04
C LYS A 263 -11.34 -22.97 -1.84
N ARG A 264 -11.42 -23.05 -3.17
CA ARG A 264 -10.25 -23.21 -4.03
C ARG A 264 -9.36 -21.95 -4.03
N VAL A 265 -9.95 -20.76 -4.07
CA VAL A 265 -9.21 -19.50 -3.89
C VAL A 265 -8.52 -19.48 -2.53
N LEU A 266 -9.24 -19.82 -1.45
CA LEU A 266 -8.67 -19.84 -0.11
C LEU A 266 -7.51 -20.84 0.01
N ILE A 267 -7.63 -22.02 -0.61
CA ILE A 267 -6.55 -23.02 -0.64
C ILE A 267 -5.32 -22.45 -1.37
N ILE A 268 -5.47 -21.91 -2.59
CA ILE A 268 -4.34 -21.35 -3.35
C ILE A 268 -3.69 -20.20 -2.59
N PHE A 269 -4.49 -19.32 -2.01
CA PHE A 269 -4.01 -18.20 -1.22
C PHE A 269 -3.22 -18.65 0.02
N ILE A 270 -3.78 -19.56 0.83
CA ILE A 270 -3.10 -20.09 2.01
C ILE A 270 -1.84 -20.86 1.61
N SER A 271 -1.88 -21.67 0.54
CA SER A 271 -0.70 -22.37 0.04
C SER A 271 0.40 -21.40 -0.38
N THR A 272 0.06 -20.30 -1.06
CA THR A 272 1.03 -19.27 -1.45
C THR A 272 1.64 -18.58 -0.22
N ALA A 273 0.81 -18.21 0.76
CA ALA A 273 1.28 -17.60 2.00
C ALA A 273 2.20 -18.53 2.81
N ILE A 274 1.86 -19.82 2.89
CA ILE A 274 2.71 -20.85 3.52
C ILE A 274 4.04 -20.96 2.78
N LEU A 275 4.03 -20.97 1.44
CA LEU A 275 5.27 -21.02 0.66
C LEU A 275 6.16 -19.80 0.93
N TRP A 276 5.62 -18.57 0.99
CA TRP A 276 6.43 -17.39 1.35
C TRP A 276 7.03 -17.51 2.74
N ILE A 277 6.24 -17.90 3.75
CA ILE A 277 6.68 -18.00 5.15
C ILE A 277 7.76 -19.08 5.34
N PHE A 278 7.58 -20.24 4.71
CA PHE A 278 8.44 -21.40 4.90
C PHE A 278 9.49 -21.59 3.80
N LYS A 279 9.62 -20.66 2.84
CA LYS A 279 10.53 -20.79 1.68
C LYS A 279 11.95 -21.16 2.09
N ASP A 280 12.50 -20.51 3.13
CA ASP A 280 13.90 -20.70 3.52
C ASP A 280 14.12 -22.04 4.19
N LEU A 281 13.10 -22.53 4.92
CA LEU A 281 13.13 -23.86 5.50
C LEU A 281 13.05 -24.93 4.39
N ILE A 282 12.20 -24.71 3.39
CA ILE A 282 12.08 -25.61 2.24
C ILE A 282 13.37 -25.61 1.42
N ASN A 283 13.93 -24.43 1.12
CA ASN A 283 15.20 -24.28 0.38
C ASN A 283 16.39 -24.90 1.12
N LYS A 284 16.38 -24.96 2.45
CA LYS A 284 17.39 -25.69 3.23
C LYS A 284 17.18 -27.21 3.23
N GLY A 285 15.93 -27.64 3.14
CA GLY A 285 15.54 -29.06 3.20
C GLY A 285 15.66 -29.81 1.86
N GLN A 286 15.81 -29.11 0.74
CA GLN A 286 16.00 -29.72 -0.58
C GLN A 286 16.99 -28.93 -1.44
N SER A 287 17.64 -29.60 -2.40
CA SER A 287 18.63 -29.02 -3.32
C SER A 287 18.21 -29.08 -4.80
N ILE A 288 16.96 -29.47 -5.07
CA ILE A 288 16.43 -29.69 -6.41
C ILE A 288 16.08 -28.35 -7.09
N PHE A 289 15.51 -27.42 -6.33
CA PHE A 289 15.11 -26.10 -6.82
C PHE A 289 15.35 -25.03 -5.75
N LYS A 290 15.46 -23.76 -6.15
CA LYS A 290 15.50 -22.64 -5.20
C LYS A 290 14.20 -21.86 -5.34
N LEU A 291 13.36 -21.90 -4.31
CA LEU A 291 12.17 -21.07 -4.22
C LEU A 291 12.58 -19.62 -4.04
N ASP A 292 11.94 -18.76 -4.82
CA ASP A 292 12.07 -17.32 -4.78
C ASP A 292 10.68 -16.68 -4.59
N ASP A 293 10.60 -15.51 -3.95
CA ASP A 293 9.33 -14.84 -3.65
C ASP A 293 8.57 -14.49 -4.92
N ASN A 294 9.28 -14.04 -5.95
CA ASN A 294 8.71 -13.68 -7.25
C ASN A 294 8.15 -14.94 -7.94
N MET A 295 8.85 -16.07 -7.84
CA MET A 295 8.41 -17.35 -8.39
C MET A 295 7.14 -17.86 -7.67
N ILE A 296 7.10 -17.80 -6.34
CA ILE A 296 5.94 -18.22 -5.55
C ILE A 296 4.69 -17.40 -5.94
N ALA A 297 4.85 -16.09 -6.12
CA ALA A 297 3.76 -15.20 -6.52
C ALA A 297 3.19 -15.58 -7.90
N ILE A 298 4.06 -15.80 -8.89
CA ILE A 298 3.64 -16.19 -10.24
C ILE A 298 3.06 -17.60 -10.27
N MET A 299 3.58 -18.53 -9.48
CA MET A 299 2.98 -19.87 -9.32
C MET A 299 1.55 -19.77 -8.78
N GLY A 300 1.32 -18.95 -7.76
CA GLY A 300 -0.02 -18.71 -7.20
C GLY A 300 -0.97 -18.10 -8.24
N ALA A 301 -0.51 -17.11 -9.00
CA ALA A 301 -1.26 -16.52 -10.10
C ALA A 301 -1.62 -17.55 -11.19
N VAL A 302 -0.63 -18.29 -11.70
CA VAL A 302 -0.86 -19.30 -12.75
C VAL A 302 -1.82 -20.39 -12.25
N ALA A 303 -1.70 -20.81 -10.99
CA ALA A 303 -2.63 -21.76 -10.39
C ALA A 303 -4.09 -21.27 -10.41
N LEU A 304 -4.34 -19.96 -10.26
CA LEU A 304 -5.69 -19.39 -10.36
C LEU A 304 -6.26 -19.45 -11.78
N PHE A 305 -5.44 -19.30 -12.82
CA PHE A 305 -5.88 -19.46 -14.22
C PHE A 305 -6.07 -20.92 -14.62
N MET A 306 -5.36 -21.84 -13.97
CA MET A 306 -5.46 -23.28 -14.25
C MET A 306 -6.58 -23.97 -13.48
N CYS A 307 -6.96 -23.44 -12.31
CA CYS A 307 -7.94 -24.08 -11.45
C CYS A 307 -9.36 -23.70 -11.89
N PRO A 308 -10.23 -24.67 -12.23
CA PRO A 308 -11.62 -24.37 -12.52
C PRO A 308 -12.33 -23.86 -11.25
N ALA A 309 -13.29 -22.96 -11.40
CA ALA A 309 -14.10 -22.47 -10.30
C ALA A 309 -15.07 -23.53 -9.75
N GLY A 310 -15.44 -24.50 -10.59
CA GLY A 310 -16.45 -25.50 -10.29
C GLY A 310 -17.84 -25.08 -10.79
N LYS A 311 -18.88 -25.84 -10.45
CA LYS A 311 -20.25 -25.52 -10.87
C LYS A 311 -20.74 -24.29 -10.10
N LYS A 312 -21.15 -23.23 -10.80
CA LYS A 312 -21.88 -22.09 -10.20
C LYS A 312 -23.03 -22.62 -9.35
N GLN A 313 -23.12 -22.19 -8.09
CA GLN A 313 -24.41 -22.21 -7.40
C GLN A 313 -25.27 -21.13 -8.10
N PRO A 314 -26.40 -21.50 -8.71
CA PRO A 314 -27.20 -20.52 -9.43
C PRO A 314 -27.88 -19.60 -8.41
N LEU A 315 -27.58 -18.29 -8.48
CA LEU A 315 -28.45 -17.25 -7.93
C LEU A 315 -29.50 -16.80 -8.96
N VAL A 316 -29.36 -17.21 -10.22
CA VAL A 316 -30.33 -17.01 -11.30
C VAL A 316 -30.27 -18.23 -12.23
N GLU A 317 -31.41 -18.86 -12.50
CA GLU A 317 -31.54 -19.91 -13.51
C GLU A 317 -31.20 -19.32 -14.88
N ARG A 318 -30.05 -19.73 -15.46
CA ARG A 318 -29.74 -19.42 -16.85
C ARG A 318 -30.20 -20.59 -17.71
N GLU A 319 -31.33 -20.39 -18.40
CA GLU A 319 -31.74 -21.20 -19.54
C GLU A 319 -30.79 -20.87 -20.71
N ASN A 320 -29.76 -21.71 -20.89
CA ASN A 320 -29.24 -22.15 -22.19
C ASN A 320 -27.99 -23.02 -21.96
N LYS A 321 -28.11 -24.31 -22.28
CA LYS A 321 -27.03 -25.31 -22.26
C LYS A 321 -26.37 -25.34 -23.64
N GLU A 322 -25.39 -24.47 -23.86
CA GLU A 322 -24.26 -24.81 -24.74
C GLU A 322 -23.08 -25.17 -23.83
N GLU A 323 -22.14 -25.98 -24.32
CA GLU A 323 -20.96 -26.45 -23.57
C GLU A 323 -20.09 -25.26 -23.12
N GLU A 324 -20.50 -24.57 -22.05
CA GLU A 324 -19.75 -23.50 -21.44
C GLU A 324 -18.45 -24.09 -20.88
N LYS A 325 -17.32 -23.65 -21.43
CA LYS A 325 -16.00 -23.92 -20.86
C LYS A 325 -16.05 -23.65 -19.35
N PRO A 326 -15.45 -24.52 -18.52
CA PRO A 326 -15.49 -24.33 -17.07
C PRO A 326 -14.85 -22.98 -16.74
N GLU A 327 -15.63 -22.07 -16.15
CA GLU A 327 -15.14 -20.77 -15.65
C GLU A 327 -13.95 -21.04 -14.72
N MET A 328 -12.83 -20.39 -14.98
CA MET A 328 -11.62 -20.52 -14.14
C MET A 328 -11.70 -19.57 -12.95
N LEU A 329 -10.90 -19.83 -11.91
CA LEU A 329 -10.87 -18.92 -10.75
C LEU A 329 -10.45 -17.51 -11.16
N LEU A 330 -9.57 -17.37 -12.15
CA LEU A 330 -9.33 -16.14 -12.89
C LEU A 330 -9.35 -16.39 -14.40
N GLU A 331 -9.87 -15.41 -15.11
CA GLU A 331 -9.83 -15.30 -16.57
C GLU A 331 -9.05 -14.05 -16.96
N TRP A 332 -8.50 -14.02 -18.17
CA TRP A 332 -7.65 -12.89 -18.57
C TRP A 332 -8.40 -11.56 -18.50
N ASP A 333 -9.72 -11.57 -18.74
CA ASP A 333 -10.57 -10.38 -18.62
C ASP A 333 -10.59 -9.79 -17.21
N ASP A 334 -10.47 -10.62 -16.16
CA ASP A 334 -10.41 -10.16 -14.77
C ASP A 334 -9.19 -9.26 -14.53
N THR A 335 -8.12 -9.42 -15.31
CA THR A 335 -6.91 -8.60 -15.19
C THR A 335 -7.11 -7.15 -15.62
N LYS A 336 -8.25 -6.79 -16.24
CA LYS A 336 -8.61 -5.38 -16.50
C LYS A 336 -8.71 -4.56 -15.22
N LYS A 337 -9.06 -5.20 -14.10
CA LYS A 337 -9.12 -4.57 -12.76
C LYS A 337 -7.75 -4.44 -12.09
N MET A 338 -6.71 -5.06 -12.66
CA MET A 338 -5.36 -4.97 -12.11
C MET A 338 -4.81 -3.55 -12.23
N ALA A 339 -4.03 -3.14 -11.24
CA ALA A 339 -3.36 -1.85 -11.24
C ALA A 339 -2.11 -1.84 -12.15
N TRP A 340 -2.27 -2.10 -13.44
CA TRP A 340 -1.18 -2.13 -14.45
C TRP A 340 -0.31 -0.87 -14.43
N GLY A 341 -0.92 0.29 -14.16
CA GLY A 341 -0.20 1.54 -14.04
C GLY A 341 0.86 1.55 -12.94
N ILE A 342 0.61 0.85 -11.83
CA ILE A 342 1.54 0.74 -10.70
C ILE A 342 2.76 -0.09 -11.10
N LEU A 343 2.57 -1.16 -11.88
CA LEU A 343 3.66 -1.99 -12.39
C LEU A 343 4.60 -1.18 -13.31
N LEU A 344 4.03 -0.35 -14.20
CA LEU A 344 4.80 0.57 -15.05
C LEU A 344 5.52 1.66 -14.24
N LEU A 345 4.86 2.16 -13.19
CA LEU A 345 5.41 3.17 -12.29
C LEU A 345 6.69 2.69 -11.61
N PHE A 346 6.74 1.43 -11.18
CA PHE A 346 7.96 0.84 -10.62
C PHE A 346 9.10 0.85 -11.61
N GLY A 347 8.88 0.40 -12.85
CA GLY A 347 9.88 0.43 -13.91
C GLY A 347 10.47 1.82 -14.16
N GLY A 348 9.61 2.84 -14.26
CA GLY A 348 10.04 4.23 -14.43
C GLY A 348 10.79 4.80 -13.22
N GLY A 349 10.36 4.46 -12.00
CA GLY A 349 11.04 4.85 -10.77
C GLY A 349 12.45 4.24 -10.66
N ILE A 350 12.60 2.96 -11.01
CA ILE A 350 13.91 2.28 -11.05
C ILE A 350 14.81 2.89 -12.10
N ALA A 351 14.28 3.22 -13.28
CA ALA A 351 15.03 3.87 -14.34
C ALA A 351 15.58 5.23 -13.89
N LEU A 352 14.74 6.04 -13.22
CA LEU A 352 15.18 7.31 -12.68
C LEU A 352 16.27 7.14 -11.60
N ALA A 353 16.04 6.25 -10.63
CA ALA A 353 17.01 5.99 -9.56
C ALA A 353 18.35 5.47 -10.11
N ASP A 354 18.32 4.56 -11.10
CA ASP A 354 19.51 4.04 -11.79
C ASP A 354 20.35 5.14 -12.43
N ALA A 355 19.68 6.02 -13.18
CA ALA A 355 20.34 7.10 -13.90
C ALA A 355 20.95 8.11 -12.92
N MET A 356 20.23 8.46 -11.86
CA MET A 356 20.73 9.37 -10.82
C MET A 356 21.92 8.79 -10.06
N GLU A 357 21.91 7.48 -9.79
CA GLU A 357 23.00 6.78 -9.10
C GLU A 357 24.25 6.74 -9.97
N LYS A 358 24.11 6.33 -11.24
CA LYS A 358 25.22 6.31 -12.22
C LYS A 358 25.78 7.71 -12.50
N ALA A 359 24.94 8.75 -12.41
CA ALA A 359 25.34 10.13 -12.57
C ALA A 359 26.01 10.74 -11.33
N GLY A 360 26.12 10.01 -10.22
CA GLY A 360 26.71 10.50 -8.97
C GLY A 360 25.84 11.48 -8.19
N LEU A 361 24.59 11.73 -8.64
CA LEU A 361 23.72 12.77 -8.08
C LEU A 361 23.19 12.41 -6.69
N ILE A 362 22.85 11.14 -6.49
CA ILE A 362 22.33 10.63 -5.22
C ILE A 362 23.39 10.77 -4.12
N GLN A 363 24.63 10.39 -4.41
CA GLN A 363 25.74 10.42 -3.46
C GLN A 363 26.15 11.86 -3.11
N GLN A 364 26.14 12.77 -4.09
CA GLN A 364 26.40 14.18 -3.85
C GLN A 364 25.34 14.81 -2.93
N LEU A 365 24.06 14.51 -3.19
CA LEU A 365 22.96 15.01 -2.37
C LEU A 365 23.00 14.41 -0.95
N GLY A 366 23.23 13.09 -0.84
CA GLY A 366 23.40 12.41 0.44
C GLY A 366 24.54 12.98 1.27
N ALA A 367 25.68 13.27 0.63
CA ALA A 367 26.83 13.91 1.28
C ALA A 367 26.53 15.34 1.75
N TRP A 368 25.87 16.15 0.91
CA TRP A 368 25.48 17.50 1.28
C TRP A 368 24.52 17.51 2.47
N MET A 369 23.50 16.65 2.45
CA MET A 369 22.58 16.51 3.59
C MET A 369 23.32 16.00 4.83
N GLY A 370 24.23 15.05 4.64
CA GLY A 370 25.01 14.41 5.70
C GLY A 370 25.95 15.35 6.46
N GLN A 371 26.40 16.45 5.86
CA GLN A 371 27.18 17.48 6.55
C GLN A 371 26.40 18.17 7.67
N TYR A 372 25.08 18.29 7.51
CA TYR A 372 24.18 18.93 8.46
C TYR A 372 23.32 17.93 9.22
N ALA A 373 23.26 16.69 8.76
CA ALA A 373 22.50 15.64 9.41
C ALA A 373 23.17 15.26 10.73
N GLY A 374 22.37 15.25 11.80
CA GLY A 374 22.74 14.51 13.00
C GLY A 374 22.76 13.00 12.74
N SER A 375 23.05 12.21 13.75
CA SER A 375 23.02 10.75 13.68
C SER A 375 22.03 10.16 14.68
N GLY A 376 21.78 8.86 14.52
CA GLY A 376 21.00 8.06 15.47
C GLY A 376 19.49 8.29 15.39
N ILE A 377 18.80 8.04 16.51
CA ILE A 377 17.33 8.05 16.57
C ILE A 377 16.70 9.41 16.20
N ILE A 378 17.42 10.51 16.41
CA ILE A 378 16.93 11.86 16.05
C ILE A 378 16.82 11.99 14.53
N LEU A 379 17.77 11.43 13.77
CA LEU A 379 17.70 11.44 12.31
C LEU A 379 16.51 10.62 11.80
N VAL A 380 16.29 9.44 12.39
CA VAL A 380 15.10 8.60 12.10
C VAL A 380 13.83 9.40 12.36
N LEU A 381 13.73 10.07 13.50
CA LEU A 381 12.58 10.89 13.87
C LEU A 381 12.31 11.99 12.84
N ILE A 382 13.34 12.71 12.42
CA ILE A 382 13.23 13.79 11.43
C ILE A 382 12.72 13.23 10.10
N VAL A 383 13.31 12.13 9.62
CA VAL A 383 12.91 11.46 8.38
C VAL A 383 11.44 11.04 8.46
N VAL A 384 11.01 10.42 9.56
CA VAL A 384 9.62 9.97 9.76
C VAL A 384 8.65 11.17 9.78
N VAL A 385 8.97 12.23 10.52
CA VAL A 385 8.14 13.44 10.61
C VAL A 385 7.96 14.06 9.22
N ILE A 386 9.05 14.33 8.52
CA ILE A 386 9.02 14.90 7.17
C ILE A 386 8.19 14.00 6.24
N SER A 387 8.41 12.70 6.31
CA SER A 387 7.74 11.73 5.43
C SER A 387 6.24 11.63 5.66
N ILE A 388 5.77 11.70 6.91
CA ILE A 388 4.34 11.69 7.23
C ILE A 388 3.65 12.98 6.76
N PHE A 389 4.28 14.14 6.93
CA PHE A 389 3.63 15.40 6.55
C PHE A 389 3.68 15.66 5.05
N ILE A 390 4.71 15.18 4.35
CA ILE A 390 4.76 15.23 2.88
C ILE A 390 3.68 14.33 2.26
N SER A 391 3.42 13.15 2.84
CA SER A 391 2.42 12.21 2.31
C SER A 391 0.98 12.71 2.42
N GLU A 392 0.71 13.76 3.20
CA GLU A 392 -0.62 14.40 3.23
C GLU A 392 -0.94 15.17 1.94
N VAL A 393 0.09 15.57 1.19
CA VAL A 393 -0.04 16.44 0.00
C VAL A 393 0.59 15.85 -1.26
N MET A 394 1.38 14.79 -1.13
CA MET A 394 2.07 14.10 -2.23
C MET A 394 1.62 12.65 -2.30
N SER A 395 1.56 12.08 -3.50
CA SER A 395 1.36 10.64 -3.67
C SER A 395 2.42 9.83 -2.91
N ASN A 396 1.96 8.90 -2.07
CA ASN A 396 2.83 8.04 -1.26
C ASN A 396 3.88 7.30 -2.11
N VAL A 397 3.52 6.90 -3.33
CA VAL A 397 4.44 6.18 -4.23
C VAL A 397 5.48 7.12 -4.80
N ALA A 398 5.04 8.29 -5.27
CA ALA A 398 5.96 9.32 -5.78
C ALA A 398 6.97 9.73 -4.71
N GLN A 399 6.53 9.88 -3.46
CA GLN A 399 7.40 10.15 -2.34
C GLN A 399 8.48 9.08 -2.19
N VAL A 400 8.14 7.79 -2.17
CA VAL A 400 9.15 6.72 -2.04
C VAL A 400 10.09 6.67 -3.24
N ILE A 401 9.60 6.86 -4.47
CA ILE A 401 10.47 6.92 -5.68
C ILE A 401 11.56 7.98 -5.51
N VAL A 402 11.19 9.16 -5.01
CA VAL A 402 12.09 10.31 -4.92
C VAL A 402 12.97 10.26 -3.68
N PHE A 403 12.40 9.89 -2.53
CA PHE A 403 13.08 10.01 -1.24
C PHE A 403 13.86 8.75 -0.87
N ALA A 404 13.49 7.54 -1.33
CA ALA A 404 14.24 6.32 -0.98
C ALA A 404 15.72 6.42 -1.39
N PRO A 405 16.07 6.86 -2.61
CA PRO A 405 17.47 6.97 -2.98
C PRO A 405 18.26 7.98 -2.14
N VAL A 406 17.65 9.12 -1.87
CA VAL A 406 18.25 10.22 -1.11
C VAL A 406 18.46 9.83 0.35
N VAL A 407 17.44 9.25 0.99
CA VAL A 407 17.47 8.86 2.41
C VAL A 407 18.43 7.69 2.64
N CYS A 408 18.47 6.72 1.73
CA CYS A 408 19.43 5.61 1.82
C CYS A 408 20.88 6.09 1.60
N SER A 409 21.11 7.02 0.67
CA SER A 409 22.46 7.59 0.49
C SER A 409 22.89 8.47 1.65
N LEU A 410 21.96 9.20 2.27
CA LEU A 410 22.22 9.89 3.52
C LEU A 410 22.65 8.92 4.62
N ALA A 411 21.96 7.77 4.74
CA ALA A 411 22.32 6.74 5.72
C ALA A 411 23.77 6.25 5.51
N GLU A 412 24.16 5.96 4.26
CA GLU A 412 25.53 5.56 3.90
C GLU A 412 26.54 6.61 4.36
N TYR A 413 26.27 7.89 4.09
CA TYR A 413 27.19 8.97 4.45
C TYR A 413 27.40 9.09 5.96
N VAL A 414 26.33 8.96 6.76
CA VAL A 414 26.42 9.03 8.23
C VAL A 414 26.83 7.69 8.87
N GLY A 415 27.17 6.68 8.07
CA GLY A 415 27.60 5.36 8.54
C GLY A 415 26.49 4.51 9.17
N MET A 416 25.22 4.75 8.81
CA MET A 416 24.07 3.98 9.26
C MET A 416 23.64 2.96 8.20
N ASN A 417 23.09 1.82 8.63
CA ASN A 417 22.49 0.87 7.69
C ASN A 417 21.32 1.56 6.95
N PRO A 418 21.29 1.56 5.60
CA PRO A 418 20.25 2.23 4.81
C PRO A 418 18.82 1.81 5.13
N LEU A 419 18.62 0.59 5.65
CA LEU A 419 17.31 0.11 6.07
C LEU A 419 16.76 0.89 7.27
N ILE A 420 17.62 1.37 8.18
CA ILE A 420 17.22 2.10 9.40
C ILE A 420 16.59 3.46 9.06
N LEU A 421 16.92 4.06 7.91
CA LEU A 421 16.29 5.31 7.46
C LEU A 421 15.23 5.08 6.36
N GLY A 422 15.51 4.17 5.43
CA GLY A 422 14.64 3.90 4.28
C GLY A 422 13.32 3.22 4.64
N LEU A 423 13.36 2.24 5.55
CA LEU A 423 12.14 1.55 6.00
C LEU A 423 11.18 2.50 6.74
N PRO A 424 11.60 3.26 7.78
CA PRO A 424 10.69 4.20 8.45
C PRO A 424 10.13 5.28 7.52
N MET A 425 10.93 5.78 6.56
CA MET A 425 10.45 6.72 5.52
C MET A 425 9.29 6.12 4.72
N THR A 426 9.43 4.86 4.31
CA THR A 426 8.44 4.13 3.51
C THR A 426 7.15 3.87 4.28
N LEU A 427 7.27 3.45 5.55
CA LEU A 427 6.13 3.22 6.43
C LEU A 427 5.39 4.54 6.72
N ALA A 428 6.15 5.60 6.97
CA ALA A 428 5.64 6.96 7.16
C ALA A 428 4.87 7.49 5.93
N ALA A 429 5.37 7.21 4.72
CA ALA A 429 4.69 7.59 3.48
C ALA A 429 3.27 6.99 3.38
N SER A 430 3.00 5.86 4.03
CA SER A 430 1.68 5.21 4.03
C SER A 430 0.77 5.63 5.20
N CYS A 431 1.20 6.55 6.06
CA CYS A 431 0.45 6.95 7.27
C CYS A 431 -0.34 8.26 7.12
N ALA A 432 -0.57 8.76 5.90
CA ALA A 432 -1.32 10.00 5.68
C ALA A 432 -2.80 9.87 6.12
N SER A 433 -3.18 10.67 7.11
CA SER A 433 -4.44 10.54 7.85
C SER A 433 -5.19 11.88 8.02
N MET A 434 -4.57 13.03 7.78
CA MET A 434 -5.18 14.34 8.06
C MET A 434 -6.12 14.83 6.96
N LEU A 435 -5.73 14.64 5.69
CA LEU A 435 -6.44 15.20 4.54
C LEU A 435 -7.15 14.12 3.71
N PRO A 436 -8.34 14.44 3.13
CA PRO A 436 -9.01 13.54 2.19
C PRO A 436 -8.16 13.22 0.96
N MET A 437 -7.35 14.19 0.51
CA MET A 437 -6.50 14.04 -0.67
C MET A 437 -5.25 13.20 -0.41
N GLY A 438 -4.85 13.02 0.85
CA GLY A 438 -3.61 12.30 1.19
C GLY A 438 -3.64 10.83 0.77
N THR A 439 -4.80 10.17 0.87
CA THR A 439 -4.96 8.80 0.33
C THR A 439 -6.37 8.56 -0.24
N PRO A 440 -6.54 7.69 -1.24
CA PRO A 440 -7.87 7.33 -1.73
C PRO A 440 -8.81 6.77 -0.65
N PRO A 441 -8.37 5.92 0.30
CA PRO A 441 -9.16 5.56 1.48
C PRO A 441 -9.77 6.74 2.24
N ASN A 442 -8.98 7.80 2.47
CA ASN A 442 -9.45 9.01 3.15
C ASN A 442 -10.52 9.71 2.31
N ALA A 443 -10.31 9.84 1.00
CA ALA A 443 -11.28 10.44 0.09
C ALA A 443 -12.61 9.67 0.05
N ILE A 444 -12.57 8.33 -0.01
CA ILE A 444 -13.77 7.48 -0.01
C ILE A 444 -14.55 7.65 1.30
N ALA A 445 -13.87 7.58 2.45
CA ALA A 445 -14.51 7.77 3.74
C ALA A 445 -15.06 9.19 3.90
N PHE A 446 -14.38 10.21 3.37
CA PHE A 446 -14.86 11.59 3.39
C PHE A 446 -16.11 11.79 2.52
N ALA A 447 -16.16 11.13 1.35
CA ALA A 447 -17.30 11.16 0.43
C ALA A 447 -18.58 10.54 1.02
N SER A 448 -18.49 9.83 2.15
CA SER A 448 -19.64 9.31 2.90
C SER A 448 -20.63 10.39 3.37
N GLY A 449 -20.16 11.64 3.50
CA GLY A 449 -20.93 12.73 4.11
C GLY A 449 -21.01 12.70 5.64
N HIS A 450 -20.44 11.68 6.29
CA HIS A 450 -20.38 11.56 7.75
C HIS A 450 -19.16 12.23 8.40
N ILE A 451 -18.16 12.62 7.59
CA ILE A 451 -16.91 13.21 8.08
C ILE A 451 -16.84 14.69 7.71
N LYS A 452 -16.66 15.56 8.71
CA LYS A 452 -16.27 16.96 8.47
C LYS A 452 -14.76 17.08 8.42
N LEU A 453 -14.24 17.96 7.56
CA LEU A 453 -12.80 18.15 7.38
C LEU A 453 -12.06 18.43 8.70
N LYS A 454 -12.63 19.28 9.57
CA LYS A 454 -12.06 19.57 10.91
C LYS A 454 -11.90 18.32 11.77
N HIS A 455 -12.84 17.37 11.70
CA HIS A 455 -12.75 16.12 12.47
C HIS A 455 -11.68 15.19 11.91
N MET A 456 -11.57 15.11 10.59
CA MET A 456 -10.53 14.33 9.91
C MET A 456 -9.13 14.87 10.23
N ILE A 457 -8.92 16.18 10.11
CA ILE A 457 -7.64 16.82 10.45
C ILE A 457 -7.28 16.57 11.92
N LYS A 458 -8.24 16.71 12.84
CA LYS A 458 -8.00 16.46 14.27
C LYS A 458 -7.62 15.00 14.54
N ALA A 459 -8.37 14.06 13.99
CA ALA A 459 -8.10 12.63 14.17
C ALA A 459 -6.79 12.21 13.52
N GLY A 460 -6.58 12.65 12.27
CA GLY A 460 -5.37 12.41 11.50
C GLY A 460 -4.13 12.97 12.18
N LEU A 461 -4.17 14.19 12.74
CA LEU A 461 -3.01 14.77 13.41
C LEU A 461 -2.60 13.94 14.63
N VAL A 462 -3.59 13.49 15.43
CA VAL A 462 -3.32 12.62 16.58
C VAL A 462 -2.72 11.29 16.12
N MET A 463 -3.28 10.67 15.07
CA MET A 463 -2.75 9.42 14.54
C MET A 463 -1.37 9.57 13.90
N ASN A 464 -1.09 10.68 13.21
CA ASN A 464 0.21 11.00 12.64
C ASN A 464 1.26 11.13 13.75
N LEU A 465 0.97 11.85 14.84
CA LEU A 465 1.90 11.97 15.97
C LEU A 465 2.17 10.61 16.63
N ILE A 466 1.15 9.76 16.77
CA ILE A 466 1.34 8.40 17.28
C ILE A 466 2.18 7.57 16.31
N ALA A 467 1.91 7.66 15.00
CA ALA A 467 2.68 6.97 13.98
C ALA A 467 4.14 7.42 13.97
N VAL A 468 4.42 8.73 14.12
CA VAL A 468 5.78 9.26 14.27
C VAL A 468 6.51 8.54 15.40
N VAL A 469 5.91 8.48 16.59
CA VAL A 469 6.52 7.87 17.77
C VAL A 469 6.70 6.36 17.57
N LEU A 470 5.64 5.66 17.16
CA LEU A 470 5.66 4.21 17.02
C LEU A 470 6.63 3.76 15.92
N ILE A 471 6.60 4.38 14.75
CA ILE A 471 7.52 4.06 13.65
C ILE A 471 8.96 4.31 14.11
N THR A 472 9.27 5.49 14.66
CA THR A 472 10.63 5.83 15.09
C THR A 472 11.18 4.85 16.13
N LEU A 473 10.42 4.57 17.18
CA LEU A 473 10.85 3.65 18.24
C LEU A 473 10.97 2.23 17.72
N PHE A 474 9.99 1.77 16.94
CA PHE A 474 9.97 0.42 16.41
C PHE A 474 11.13 0.18 15.44
N THR A 475 11.39 1.11 14.52
CA THR A 475 12.49 0.94 13.56
C THR A 475 13.86 1.06 14.22
N TRP A 476 14.01 1.88 15.26
CA TRP A 476 15.29 2.00 15.96
C TRP A 476 15.60 0.80 16.85
N TYR A 477 14.60 0.27 17.57
CA TYR A 477 14.83 -0.79 18.56
C TYR A 477 14.56 -2.20 18.05
N VAL A 478 13.59 -2.40 17.17
CA VAL A 478 13.11 -3.74 16.77
C VAL A 478 13.78 -4.23 15.48
N VAL A 479 13.96 -3.36 14.48
CA VAL A 479 14.57 -3.75 13.20
C VAL A 479 15.97 -4.35 13.37
N PRO A 480 16.89 -3.76 14.17
CA PRO A 480 18.22 -4.34 14.38
C PRO A 480 18.23 -5.69 15.10
N LEU A 481 17.14 -6.07 15.76
CA LEU A 481 17.01 -7.36 16.45
C LEU A 481 16.58 -8.48 15.50
N ILE A 482 15.82 -8.14 14.45
CA ILE A 482 15.24 -9.10 13.51
C ILE A 482 16.16 -9.28 12.32
N ILE A 483 16.58 -8.19 11.69
CA ILE A 483 17.53 -8.23 10.59
C ILE A 483 18.91 -8.12 11.19
N LYS A 484 19.76 -9.11 10.94
CA LYS A 484 21.20 -9.00 11.21
C LYS A 484 21.77 -7.97 10.23
N LEU A 485 21.75 -6.71 10.67
CA LEU A 485 22.25 -5.55 9.92
C LEU A 485 23.77 -5.56 9.76
#